data_AF-A0A7S3SRP1-F1
#
_entry.id   AF-A0A7S3SRP1-F1
#
_cell.length_a   1.000
_cell.length_b   1.000
_cell.length_c   1.000
_cell.angle_alpha   90.00
_cell.angle_beta   90.00
_cell.angle_gamma   90.00
#
_symmetry.space_group_name_H-M   'P 1'
#
loop_
_entity.id
_entity.type
_entity.pdbx_description
1 polymer ?
#
loop_
_entity_poly.entity_id
_entity_poly.type
_entity_poly.pdbx_seq_one_letter_code
_entity_poly.pdbx_strand_id
1 'polypeptide(L)'
;KVSGLMCSYNAINGVPSCASSWLLDEVARKDWGFDGYITSDCDADADVYYKHHYRNWTQEETVAGVLRAGTDVDCTSFVGKYAPSALKKKLIDERLIDARLANLFRVRMRLGHFDPPGPLQRFPLSDVCSPHATSLATSGMVQSAALLKNENKTLPLSPSAAGSLAILGPNANLSKATVSYYGPHQPCGAHYWTLADAVATRSSMQPTVMLGVPTVLSADTSGV
;
A
#
# COMPACT_ATOMS: atom_id res chain seq x y z
N LYS A 1 -5.38 -11.31 -15.13
CA LYS A 1 -4.42 -11.97 -14.21
C LYS A 1 -3.51 -10.88 -13.65
N VAL A 2 -3.06 -11.00 -12.39
CA VAL A 2 -2.12 -10.05 -11.79
C VAL A 2 -0.71 -10.22 -12.38
N SER A 3 0.09 -9.14 -12.41
CA SER A 3 1.45 -9.14 -12.97
C SER A 3 2.56 -9.25 -11.91
N GLY A 4 2.22 -9.03 -10.64
CA GLY A 4 3.15 -9.05 -9.52
C GLY A 4 2.50 -9.61 -8.27
N LEU A 5 3.27 -10.33 -7.47
CA LEU A 5 2.94 -10.73 -6.11
C LEU A 5 4.04 -10.25 -5.16
N MET A 6 3.70 -10.02 -3.90
CA MET A 6 4.64 -9.64 -2.85
C MET A 6 4.63 -10.70 -1.75
N CYS A 7 5.78 -11.29 -1.44
CA CYS A 7 5.91 -12.21 -0.31
C CYS A 7 6.03 -11.43 0.99
N SER A 8 5.27 -11.82 2.02
CA SER A 8 5.15 -11.08 3.27
C SER A 8 6.31 -11.35 4.25
N TYR A 9 6.42 -10.51 5.29
CA TYR A 9 7.41 -10.66 6.36
C TYR A 9 7.28 -11.95 7.17
N ASN A 10 6.06 -12.42 7.41
CA ASN A 10 5.81 -13.48 8.39
C ASN A 10 6.25 -14.86 7.89
N ALA A 11 6.48 -15.76 8.83
CA ALA A 11 6.60 -17.19 8.57
C ALA A 11 5.23 -17.87 8.67
N ILE A 12 5.02 -18.91 7.86
CA ILE A 12 3.86 -19.80 7.93
C ILE A 12 4.39 -21.19 8.21
N ASN A 13 3.93 -21.81 9.30
CA ASN A 13 4.41 -23.12 9.76
C ASN A 13 5.95 -23.19 9.87
N GLY A 14 6.58 -22.11 10.34
CA GLY A 14 8.03 -22.01 10.53
C GLY A 14 8.85 -21.69 9.28
N VAL A 15 8.22 -21.46 8.12
CA VAL A 15 8.92 -21.08 6.88
C VAL A 15 8.62 -19.62 6.53
N PRO A 16 9.61 -18.71 6.52
CA PRO A 16 9.43 -17.34 6.05
C PRO A 16 8.89 -17.29 4.63
N SER A 17 7.92 -16.42 4.36
CA SER A 17 7.19 -16.44 3.09
C SER A 17 8.08 -16.21 1.87
N CYS A 18 9.07 -15.31 1.96
CA CYS A 18 10.04 -15.06 0.88
C CYS A 18 11.09 -16.19 0.69
N ALA A 19 11.12 -17.19 1.57
CA ALA A 19 11.96 -18.39 1.47
C ALA A 19 11.13 -19.67 1.29
N SER A 20 9.83 -19.56 0.99
CA SER A 20 8.91 -20.70 0.87
C SER A 20 8.67 -21.10 -0.59
N SER A 21 9.34 -22.14 -1.07
CA SER A 21 9.08 -22.68 -2.42
C SER A 21 7.66 -23.24 -2.56
N TRP A 22 7.05 -23.71 -1.47
CA TRP A 22 5.66 -24.15 -1.50
C TRP A 22 4.71 -23.00 -1.84
N LEU A 23 4.87 -21.82 -1.22
CA LEU A 23 4.02 -20.66 -1.53
C LEU A 23 4.34 -20.10 -2.92
N LEU A 24 5.62 -19.86 -3.20
CA LEU A 24 6.03 -19.03 -4.34
C LEU A 24 6.14 -19.82 -5.65
N ASP A 25 6.39 -21.12 -5.60
CA ASP A 25 6.49 -21.98 -6.78
C ASP A 25 5.31 -22.93 -6.90
N GLU A 26 5.08 -23.80 -5.90
CA GLU A 26 3.99 -24.79 -5.97
C GLU A 26 2.61 -24.11 -6.07
N VAL A 27 2.26 -23.26 -5.11
CA VAL A 27 0.94 -22.62 -5.11
C VAL A 27 0.85 -21.52 -6.17
N ALA A 28 1.73 -20.51 -6.12
CA ALA A 28 1.59 -19.36 -6.99
C ALA A 28 1.85 -19.72 -8.47
N ARG A 29 3.00 -20.31 -8.81
CA ARG A 29 3.37 -20.53 -10.22
C ARG A 29 2.68 -21.76 -10.81
N LYS A 30 2.66 -22.90 -10.12
CA LYS A 30 2.11 -24.14 -10.68
C LYS A 30 0.59 -24.23 -10.52
N ASP A 31 0.07 -24.13 -9.30
CA ASP A 31 -1.37 -24.32 -9.05
C ASP A 31 -2.21 -23.16 -9.62
N TRP A 32 -1.82 -21.91 -9.36
CA TRP A 32 -2.55 -20.74 -9.89
C TRP A 32 -2.16 -20.36 -11.32
N GLY A 33 -1.07 -20.93 -11.86
CA GLY A 33 -0.54 -20.56 -13.16
C GLY A 33 -0.07 -19.10 -13.20
N PHE A 34 0.51 -18.59 -12.11
CA PHE A 34 1.03 -17.22 -12.04
C PHE A 34 2.25 -17.05 -12.95
N ASP A 35 2.14 -16.10 -13.88
CA ASP A 35 3.14 -15.78 -14.88
C ASP A 35 3.55 -14.30 -14.77
N GLY A 36 3.92 -13.88 -13.56
CA GLY A 36 4.48 -12.56 -13.27
C GLY A 36 5.74 -12.66 -12.42
N TYR A 37 6.15 -11.54 -11.83
CA TYR A 37 7.28 -11.50 -10.90
C TYR A 37 6.81 -11.52 -9.44
N ILE A 38 7.67 -12.01 -8.55
CA ILE A 38 7.45 -12.01 -7.10
C ILE A 38 8.49 -11.09 -6.46
N THR A 39 8.05 -10.07 -5.74
CA THR A 39 8.93 -9.19 -4.95
C THR A 39 8.89 -9.56 -3.47
N SER A 40 9.96 -9.31 -2.73
CA SER A 40 9.88 -9.22 -1.28
C SER A 40 9.07 -7.99 -0.86
N ASP A 41 8.33 -8.10 0.24
CA ASP A 41 8.06 -6.93 1.08
C ASP A 41 9.41 -6.38 1.58
N CYS A 42 9.46 -5.11 1.92
CA CYS A 42 10.73 -4.40 2.02
C CYS A 42 11.53 -4.86 3.25
N ASP A 43 12.65 -5.56 2.99
CA ASP A 43 13.49 -6.32 3.93
C ASP A 43 12.95 -7.71 4.34
N ALA A 44 11.82 -8.19 3.81
CA ALA A 44 11.30 -9.52 4.19
C ALA A 44 12.24 -10.68 3.82
N ASP A 45 13.03 -10.53 2.76
CA ASP A 45 14.11 -11.44 2.35
C ASP A 45 15.34 -11.34 3.26
N ALA A 46 15.65 -10.14 3.77
CA ALA A 46 16.69 -9.93 4.78
C ALA A 46 16.28 -10.50 6.15
N ASP A 47 15.01 -10.35 6.51
CA ASP A 47 14.42 -10.79 7.77
C ASP A 47 14.42 -12.31 7.91
N VAL A 48 14.45 -13.06 6.79
CA VAL A 48 14.72 -14.51 6.79
C VAL A 48 15.98 -14.81 7.62
N TYR A 49 17.03 -14.00 7.47
CA TYR A 49 18.27 -14.12 8.23
C TYR A 49 18.22 -13.34 9.56
N TYR A 50 17.90 -12.04 9.51
CA TYR A 50 18.09 -11.15 10.65
C TYR A 50 17.04 -11.28 11.76
N LYS A 51 15.82 -11.72 11.44
CA LYS A 51 14.68 -11.75 12.38
C LYS A 51 14.17 -13.15 12.64
N HIS A 52 14.08 -13.97 11.59
CA HIS A 52 13.63 -15.35 11.68
C HIS A 52 14.75 -16.33 12.02
N HIS A 53 16.01 -15.93 11.82
CA HIS A 53 17.19 -16.81 11.99
C HIS A 53 17.01 -18.16 11.29
N TYR A 54 16.40 -18.13 10.10
CA TYR A 54 15.91 -19.32 9.42
C TYR A 54 17.07 -20.25 9.06
N ARG A 55 16.99 -21.50 9.56
CA ARG A 55 17.93 -22.60 9.29
C ARG A 55 19.40 -22.32 9.62
N ASN A 56 19.70 -21.31 10.45
CA ASN A 56 21.07 -20.90 10.80
C ASN A 56 21.96 -20.69 9.56
N TRP A 57 21.37 -20.18 8.48
CA TRP A 57 22.09 -19.84 7.26
C TRP A 57 22.97 -18.61 7.45
N THR A 58 24.07 -18.55 6.71
CA THR A 58 24.79 -17.30 6.43
C THR A 58 23.94 -16.36 5.55
N GLN A 59 24.36 -15.11 5.39
CA GLN A 59 23.67 -14.18 4.50
C GLN A 59 23.69 -14.68 3.04
N GLU A 60 24.79 -15.26 2.58
CA GLU A 60 24.87 -15.79 1.21
C GLU A 60 24.01 -17.04 1.00
N GLU A 61 23.92 -17.92 2.00
CA GLU A 61 22.99 -19.06 1.97
C GLU A 61 21.54 -18.59 1.99
N THR A 62 21.25 -17.51 2.72
CA THR A 62 19.92 -16.89 2.72
C THR A 62 19.56 -16.35 1.34
N VAL A 63 20.47 -15.64 0.67
CA VAL A 63 20.28 -15.20 -0.72
C VAL A 63 19.99 -16.40 -1.63
N ALA A 64 20.75 -17.48 -1.49
CA ALA A 64 20.50 -18.69 -2.27
C ALA A 64 19.12 -19.30 -1.97
N GLY A 65 18.70 -19.30 -0.70
CA GLY A 65 17.40 -19.78 -0.26
C GLY A 65 16.23 -18.99 -0.84
N VAL A 66 16.26 -17.66 -0.73
CA VAL A 66 15.16 -16.79 -1.22
C VAL A 66 15.05 -16.82 -2.75
N LEU A 67 16.19 -16.81 -3.47
CA LEU A 67 16.20 -16.90 -4.92
C LEU A 67 15.67 -18.26 -5.39
N ARG A 68 16.10 -19.37 -4.77
CA ARG A 68 15.60 -20.71 -5.10
C ARG A 68 14.12 -20.89 -4.77
N ALA A 69 13.65 -20.27 -3.70
CA ALA A 69 12.24 -20.33 -3.32
C ALA A 69 11.32 -19.70 -4.35
N GLY A 70 11.77 -18.66 -5.07
CA GLY A 70 11.00 -18.04 -6.15
C GLY A 70 10.85 -16.52 -6.06
N THR A 71 11.48 -15.88 -5.07
CA THR A 71 11.55 -14.42 -4.96
C THR A 71 12.42 -13.88 -6.09
N ASP A 72 11.82 -13.06 -6.96
CA ASP A 72 12.48 -12.53 -8.16
C ASP A 72 13.14 -11.17 -7.90
N VAL A 73 12.51 -10.33 -7.05
CA VAL A 73 12.92 -8.96 -6.78
C VAL A 73 13.06 -8.75 -5.27
N ASP A 74 14.18 -8.16 -4.88
CA ASP A 74 14.42 -7.63 -3.53
C ASP A 74 13.94 -6.16 -3.53
N CYS A 75 12.99 -5.81 -2.65
CA CYS A 75 12.50 -4.42 -2.54
C CYS A 75 13.60 -3.45 -2.05
N THR A 76 14.61 -3.94 -1.32
CA THR A 76 15.67 -3.13 -0.74
C THR A 76 17.04 -3.48 -1.36
N SER A 77 17.92 -4.15 -0.64
CA SER A 77 19.32 -4.34 -1.05
C SER A 77 20.00 -5.60 -0.53
N PHE A 78 19.32 -6.45 0.23
CA PHE A 78 19.93 -7.64 0.82
C PHE A 78 20.48 -8.61 -0.23
N VAL A 79 19.67 -8.98 -1.24
CA VAL A 79 20.09 -9.83 -2.35
C VAL A 79 21.19 -9.14 -3.14
N GLY A 80 21.00 -7.86 -3.49
CA GLY A 80 22.00 -7.10 -4.24
C GLY A 80 23.37 -7.02 -3.53
N LYS A 81 23.36 -6.94 -2.20
CA LYS A 81 24.56 -6.86 -1.37
C LYS A 81 25.31 -8.20 -1.27
N TYR A 82 24.60 -9.32 -1.09
CA TYR A 82 25.24 -10.61 -0.78
C TYR A 82 25.29 -11.59 -1.97
N ALA A 83 24.54 -11.38 -3.04
CA ALA A 83 24.59 -12.22 -4.25
C ALA A 83 25.99 -12.32 -4.89
N PRO A 84 26.81 -11.24 -4.98
CA PRO A 84 28.16 -11.36 -5.53
C PRO A 84 29.07 -12.33 -4.72
N SER A 85 28.98 -12.29 -3.39
CA SER A 85 29.70 -13.22 -2.52
C SER A 85 29.15 -14.65 -2.66
N ALA A 86 27.83 -14.79 -2.76
CA ALA A 86 27.18 -16.09 -2.96
C ALA A 86 27.61 -16.75 -4.29
N LEU A 87 27.75 -15.99 -5.37
CA LEU A 87 28.31 -16.44 -6.65
C LEU A 87 29.76 -16.91 -6.50
N LYS A 88 30.62 -16.11 -5.84
CA LYS A 88 32.03 -16.49 -5.60
C LYS A 88 32.15 -17.78 -4.79
N LYS A 89 31.26 -17.97 -3.81
CA LYS A 89 31.16 -19.20 -2.99
C LYS A 89 30.45 -20.35 -3.72
N LYS A 90 29.96 -20.15 -4.95
CA LYS A 90 29.19 -21.12 -5.74
C LYS A 90 27.91 -21.60 -5.04
N LEU A 91 27.35 -20.77 -4.16
CA LEU A 91 26.07 -21.02 -3.48
C LEU A 91 24.89 -20.73 -4.41
N ILE A 92 25.08 -19.88 -5.42
CA ILE A 92 24.18 -19.62 -6.53
C ILE A 92 25.00 -19.59 -7.84
N ASP A 93 24.32 -19.66 -8.97
CA ASP A 93 24.90 -19.47 -10.30
C ASP A 93 24.16 -18.38 -11.08
N GLU A 94 24.73 -17.97 -12.22
CA GLU A 94 24.11 -16.95 -13.09
C GLU A 94 22.76 -17.41 -13.63
N ARG A 95 22.58 -18.72 -13.88
CA ARG A 95 21.31 -19.27 -14.37
C ARG A 95 20.16 -19.04 -13.41
N LEU A 96 20.39 -19.16 -12.10
CA LEU A 96 19.38 -18.85 -11.09
C LEU A 96 18.98 -17.38 -11.12
N ILE A 97 19.96 -16.48 -11.25
CA ILE A 97 19.73 -15.04 -11.35
C ILE A 97 18.97 -14.71 -12.64
N ASP A 98 19.39 -15.26 -13.77
CA ASP A 98 18.75 -15.10 -15.08
C ASP A 98 17.29 -15.56 -15.04
N ALA A 99 16.99 -16.66 -14.35
CA ALA A 99 15.62 -17.15 -14.19
C ALA A 99 14.73 -16.15 -13.42
N ARG A 100 15.26 -15.45 -12.42
CA ARG A 100 14.54 -14.40 -11.68
C ARG A 100 14.37 -13.14 -12.54
N LEU A 101 15.46 -12.71 -13.20
CA LEU A 101 15.45 -11.57 -14.12
C LEU A 101 14.47 -11.78 -15.27
N ALA A 102 14.39 -12.99 -15.84
CA ALA A 102 13.47 -13.32 -16.92
C ALA A 102 12.00 -13.05 -16.54
N ASN A 103 11.59 -13.33 -15.29
CA ASN A 103 10.23 -13.06 -14.82
C ASN A 103 9.96 -11.55 -14.72
N LEU A 104 10.88 -10.79 -14.13
CA LEU A 104 10.78 -9.33 -14.06
C LEU A 104 10.76 -8.69 -15.47
N PHE A 105 11.70 -9.07 -16.32
CA PHE A 105 11.85 -8.49 -17.66
C PHE A 105 10.69 -8.87 -18.57
N ARG A 106 10.10 -10.07 -18.44
CA ARG A 106 8.86 -10.43 -19.16
C ARG A 106 7.74 -9.45 -18.85
N VAL A 107 7.57 -9.06 -17.58
CA VAL A 107 6.57 -8.06 -17.19
C VAL A 107 6.94 -6.67 -17.72
N ARG A 108 8.21 -6.27 -17.65
CA ARG A 108 8.67 -4.98 -18.22
C ARG A 108 8.48 -4.90 -19.75
N MET A 109 8.67 -6.01 -20.47
CA MET A 109 8.39 -6.11 -21.90
C MET A 109 6.89 -5.98 -22.19
N ARG A 110 6.01 -6.62 -21.41
CA ARG A 110 4.55 -6.44 -21.53
C ARG A 110 4.09 -5.00 -21.31
N LEU A 111 4.82 -4.24 -20.49
CA LEU A 111 4.58 -2.82 -20.23
C LEU A 111 5.15 -1.90 -21.33
N GLY A 112 5.83 -2.45 -22.33
CA GLY A 112 6.43 -1.70 -23.43
C GLY A 112 7.63 -0.85 -23.02
N HIS A 113 8.30 -1.15 -21.90
CA HIS A 113 9.45 -0.36 -21.42
C HIS A 113 10.65 -0.31 -22.38
N PHE A 114 10.68 -1.18 -23.39
CA PHE A 114 11.75 -1.28 -24.39
C PHE A 114 11.27 -0.92 -25.80
N ASP A 115 10.01 -0.50 -25.95
CA ASP A 115 9.42 -0.10 -27.22
C ASP A 115 9.41 1.43 -27.36
N PRO A 116 9.26 1.98 -28.58
CA PRO A 116 8.97 3.40 -28.76
C PRO A 116 7.73 3.84 -27.96
N PRO A 117 7.63 5.12 -27.52
CA PRO A 117 6.57 5.58 -26.64
C PRO A 117 5.15 5.19 -27.09
N GLY A 118 4.57 4.23 -26.37
CA GLY A 118 3.21 3.74 -26.59
C GLY A 118 2.13 4.64 -25.96
N PRO A 119 0.85 4.27 -26.06
CA PRO A 119 -0.25 4.97 -25.38
C PRO A 119 -0.08 4.98 -23.85
N LEU A 120 0.47 3.91 -23.27
CA LEU A 120 0.73 3.78 -21.83
C LEU A 120 1.87 4.68 -21.31
N GLN A 121 2.56 5.38 -22.21
CA GLN A 121 3.67 6.27 -21.89
C GLN A 121 3.35 7.72 -22.28
N ARG A 122 2.09 7.99 -22.66
CA ARG A 122 1.62 9.29 -23.15
C ARG A 122 0.34 9.70 -22.43
N PHE A 123 0.44 9.85 -21.11
CA PHE A 123 -0.62 10.45 -20.30
C PHE A 123 -0.28 11.92 -20.02
N PRO A 124 -1.16 12.88 -20.38
CA PRO A 124 -0.94 14.27 -20.03
C PRO A 124 -1.10 14.47 -18.52
N LEU A 125 -0.34 15.42 -17.96
CA LEU A 125 -0.47 15.78 -16.54
C LEU A 125 -1.88 16.28 -16.19
N SER A 126 -2.67 16.74 -17.17
CA SER A 126 -4.07 17.13 -16.98
C SER A 126 -4.98 15.98 -16.53
N ASP A 127 -4.58 14.72 -16.75
CA ASP A 127 -5.34 13.56 -16.28
C ASP A 127 -5.19 13.37 -14.77
N VAL A 128 -4.06 13.79 -14.20
CA VAL A 128 -3.81 13.80 -12.76
C VAL A 128 -4.68 14.87 -12.12
N CYS A 129 -5.45 14.48 -11.10
CA CYS A 129 -6.40 15.38 -10.43
C CYS A 129 -7.48 15.98 -11.36
N SER A 130 -7.76 15.33 -12.50
CA SER A 130 -8.86 15.73 -13.40
C SER A 130 -10.22 15.74 -12.67
N PRO A 131 -11.23 16.48 -13.18
CA PRO A 131 -12.59 16.44 -12.64
C PRO A 131 -13.17 15.02 -12.54
N HIS A 132 -12.82 14.16 -13.50
CA HIS A 132 -13.21 12.75 -13.48
C HIS A 132 -12.56 12.00 -12.32
N ALA A 133 -11.23 12.11 -12.15
CA ALA A 133 -10.51 11.44 -11.07
C ALA A 133 -10.97 11.90 -9.67
N THR A 134 -11.19 13.20 -9.48
CA THR A 134 -11.67 13.75 -8.20
C THR A 134 -13.12 13.36 -7.91
N SER A 135 -13.99 13.33 -8.94
CA SER A 135 -15.36 12.83 -8.81
C SER A 135 -15.41 11.35 -8.44
N LEU A 136 -14.58 10.52 -9.08
CA LEU A 136 -14.48 9.09 -8.78
C LEU A 136 -14.02 8.85 -7.34
N ALA A 137 -12.97 9.54 -6.89
CA ALA A 137 -12.49 9.45 -5.51
C ALA A 137 -13.58 9.88 -4.50
N THR A 138 -14.29 10.98 -4.80
CA THR A 138 -15.41 11.45 -3.96
C THR A 138 -16.53 10.40 -3.90
N SER A 139 -16.89 9.81 -5.03
CA SER A 139 -17.93 8.77 -5.10
C SER A 139 -17.54 7.53 -4.29
N GLY A 140 -16.28 7.08 -4.39
CA GLY A 140 -15.77 5.97 -3.59
C GLY A 140 -15.84 6.25 -2.08
N MET A 141 -15.51 7.47 -1.66
CA MET A 141 -15.61 7.89 -0.25
C MET A 141 -17.06 7.97 0.25
N VAL A 142 -18.00 8.45 -0.58
CA VAL A 142 -19.42 8.50 -0.20
C VAL A 142 -19.99 7.09 -0.05
N GLN A 143 -19.60 6.15 -0.92
CA GLN A 143 -20.04 4.76 -0.87
C GLN A 143 -19.38 3.93 0.23
N SER A 144 -18.20 4.34 0.73
CA SER A 144 -17.52 3.66 1.83
C SER A 144 -18.05 4.03 3.21
N ALA A 145 -18.81 5.13 3.33
CA ALA A 145 -19.42 5.56 4.58
C ALA A 145 -20.59 4.63 4.99
N ALA A 146 -20.59 4.18 6.25
CA ALA A 146 -21.66 3.35 6.80
C ALA A 146 -22.49 4.11 7.83
N LEU A 147 -23.81 4.18 7.60
CA LEU A 147 -24.76 4.70 8.60
C LEU A 147 -25.10 3.60 9.61
N LEU A 148 -24.46 3.64 10.76
CA LEU A 148 -24.66 2.61 11.80
C LEU A 148 -25.92 2.84 12.65
N LYS A 149 -26.34 4.09 12.83
CA LYS A 149 -27.46 4.47 13.68
C LYS A 149 -28.12 5.75 13.18
N ASN A 150 -29.46 5.78 13.12
CA ASN A 150 -30.25 6.96 12.75
C ASN A 150 -31.51 7.05 13.62
N GLU A 151 -31.35 7.53 14.86
CA GLU A 151 -32.48 7.74 15.77
C GLU A 151 -33.35 8.91 15.32
N ASN A 152 -34.66 8.77 15.52
CA ASN A 152 -35.67 9.80 15.25
C ASN A 152 -35.63 10.39 13.83
N LYS A 153 -35.07 9.66 12.85
CA LYS A 153 -34.86 10.14 11.48
C LYS A 153 -34.11 11.48 11.44
N THR A 154 -33.13 11.65 12.33
CA THR A 154 -32.32 12.87 12.43
C THR A 154 -31.57 13.17 11.14
N LEU A 155 -31.08 12.13 10.44
CA LEU A 155 -30.44 12.26 9.14
C LEU A 155 -31.43 11.95 7.99
N PRO A 156 -31.35 12.67 6.85
CA PRO A 156 -30.38 13.74 6.55
C PRO A 156 -30.69 15.05 7.28
N LEU A 157 -29.65 15.80 7.66
CA LEU A 157 -29.81 17.12 8.28
C LEU A 157 -30.46 18.08 7.29
N SER A 158 -31.48 18.82 7.74
CA SER A 158 -32.10 19.88 6.96
C SER A 158 -31.36 21.22 7.17
N PRO A 159 -30.77 21.83 6.12
CA PRO A 159 -30.10 23.12 6.24
C PRO A 159 -31.01 24.26 6.72
N SER A 160 -32.32 24.14 6.51
CA SER A 160 -33.28 25.17 6.96
C SER A 160 -33.71 25.00 8.42
N ALA A 161 -33.46 23.83 9.04
CA ALA A 161 -33.89 23.53 10.40
C ALA A 161 -32.85 23.87 11.47
N ALA A 162 -31.57 24.00 11.10
CA ALA A 162 -30.50 24.32 12.03
C ALA A 162 -30.12 25.81 11.93
N GLY A 163 -30.30 26.58 13.00
CA GLY A 163 -29.84 27.99 13.05
C GLY A 163 -28.32 28.13 13.17
N SER A 164 -27.65 27.07 13.60
CA SER A 164 -26.19 26.97 13.73
C SER A 164 -25.75 25.51 13.68
N LEU A 165 -24.47 25.26 13.37
CA LEU A 165 -23.87 23.93 13.33
C LEU A 165 -22.56 23.91 14.10
N ALA A 166 -22.41 22.94 14.99
CA ALA A 166 -21.17 22.69 15.72
C ALA A 166 -20.57 21.35 15.30
N ILE A 167 -19.27 21.33 15.01
CA ILE A 167 -18.50 20.11 14.71
C ILE A 167 -17.58 19.87 15.90
N LEU A 168 -17.87 18.80 16.64
CA LEU A 168 -17.18 18.45 17.87
C LEU A 168 -16.27 17.23 17.67
N GLY A 169 -15.12 17.26 18.33
CA GLY A 169 -14.23 16.10 18.46
C GLY A 169 -12.84 16.30 17.83
N PRO A 170 -11.84 15.53 18.28
CA PRO A 170 -10.45 15.67 17.85
C PRO A 170 -10.25 15.37 16.34
N ASN A 171 -11.21 14.70 15.70
CA ASN A 171 -11.16 14.40 14.27
C ASN A 171 -11.82 15.46 13.37
N ALA A 172 -12.39 16.53 13.94
CA ALA A 172 -13.08 17.56 13.17
C ALA A 172 -12.17 18.24 12.12
N ASN A 173 -10.88 18.35 12.42
CA ASN A 173 -9.85 18.94 11.56
C ASN A 173 -8.87 17.89 11.01
N LEU A 174 -9.26 16.60 10.98
CA LEU A 174 -8.39 15.50 10.58
C LEU A 174 -8.21 15.50 9.05
N SER A 175 -7.09 16.06 8.61
CA SER A 175 -6.83 16.32 7.19
C SER A 175 -5.79 15.37 6.59
N LYS A 176 -4.65 15.16 7.26
CA LYS A 176 -3.56 14.30 6.77
C LYS A 176 -3.76 12.82 7.11
N ALA A 177 -4.35 12.52 8.27
CA ALA A 177 -4.59 11.13 8.68
C ALA A 177 -5.75 10.46 7.91
N THR A 178 -6.69 11.25 7.37
CA THR A 178 -7.76 10.77 6.47
C THR A 178 -7.23 10.38 5.08
N VAL A 179 -6.07 10.93 4.67
CA VAL A 179 -5.42 10.61 3.40
C VAL A 179 -4.58 9.32 3.46
N SER A 180 -4.55 8.64 4.63
CA SER A 180 -3.93 7.33 4.88
C SER A 180 -2.39 7.32 4.95
N TYR A 181 -1.86 6.28 5.59
CA TYR A 181 -0.43 6.01 5.75
C TYR A 181 0.32 5.87 4.40
N TYR A 182 -0.39 5.43 3.35
CA TYR A 182 0.12 5.34 1.98
C TYR A 182 -0.47 6.42 1.05
N GLY A 183 -0.99 7.49 1.62
CA GLY A 183 -1.56 8.62 0.87
C GLY A 183 -0.52 9.40 0.05
N PRO A 184 -0.96 10.20 -0.93
CA PRO A 184 -0.07 11.10 -1.64
C PRO A 184 0.61 12.07 -0.67
N HIS A 185 1.88 12.40 -0.95
CA HIS A 185 2.59 13.46 -0.23
C HIS A 185 1.87 14.82 -0.34
N GLN A 186 1.21 15.06 -1.48
CA GLN A 186 0.44 16.25 -1.76
C GLN A 186 -0.91 15.88 -2.41
N PRO A 187 -2.05 16.26 -1.81
CA PRO A 187 -3.37 16.00 -2.39
C PRO A 187 -3.66 16.94 -3.56
N CYS A 188 -4.68 16.60 -4.35
CA CYS A 188 -5.17 17.48 -5.41
C CYS A 188 -5.56 18.86 -4.86
N GLY A 189 -5.05 19.92 -5.49
CA GLY A 189 -5.26 21.30 -5.04
C GLY A 189 -4.39 21.71 -3.84
N ALA A 190 -3.43 20.87 -3.43
CA ALA A 190 -2.54 21.11 -2.27
C ALA A 190 -3.30 21.36 -0.95
N HIS A 191 -4.57 20.96 -0.89
CA HIS A 191 -5.45 21.17 0.26
C HIS A 191 -5.94 19.82 0.78
N TYR A 192 -5.72 19.59 2.07
CA TYR A 192 -6.27 18.43 2.76
C TYR A 192 -7.66 18.79 3.28
N TRP A 193 -8.69 18.29 2.61
CA TRP A 193 -10.08 18.58 2.95
C TRP A 193 -10.49 17.95 4.28
N THR A 194 -11.07 18.76 5.16
CA THR A 194 -11.61 18.33 6.46
C THR A 194 -13.14 18.26 6.46
N LEU A 195 -13.72 17.71 7.53
CA LEU A 195 -15.17 17.74 7.72
C LEU A 195 -15.69 19.19 7.81
N ALA A 196 -14.93 20.07 8.46
CA ALA A 196 -15.26 21.49 8.55
C ALA A 196 -15.29 22.16 7.16
N ASP A 197 -14.29 21.90 6.31
CA ASP A 197 -14.26 22.42 4.93
C ASP A 197 -15.45 21.91 4.12
N ALA A 198 -15.79 20.63 4.25
CA ALA A 198 -16.90 20.02 3.53
C ALA A 198 -18.26 20.62 3.93
N VAL A 199 -18.46 20.88 5.22
CA VAL A 199 -19.67 21.54 5.74
C VAL A 199 -19.75 22.99 5.27
N ALA A 200 -18.66 23.75 5.38
CA ALA A 200 -18.61 25.15 4.98
C ALA A 200 -18.81 25.34 3.46
N THR A 201 -18.43 24.37 2.64
CA THR A 201 -18.64 24.42 1.17
C THR A 201 -20.01 23.94 0.72
N ARG A 202 -20.66 23.02 1.45
CA ARG A 202 -21.94 22.41 1.06
C ARG A 202 -23.16 23.00 1.77
N SER A 203 -22.95 23.87 2.75
CA SER A 203 -24.01 24.56 3.47
C SER A 203 -23.76 26.07 3.46
N SER A 204 -24.82 26.87 3.64
CA SER A 204 -24.69 28.30 3.91
C SER A 204 -24.26 28.60 5.36
N MET A 205 -23.96 27.57 6.15
CA MET A 205 -23.61 27.71 7.57
C MET A 205 -22.10 27.75 7.73
N GLN A 206 -21.65 28.61 8.63
CA GLN A 206 -20.28 28.59 9.14
C GLN A 206 -20.25 27.69 10.38
N PRO A 207 -19.64 26.49 10.31
CA PRO A 207 -19.60 25.62 11.47
C PRO A 207 -18.66 26.16 12.54
N THR A 208 -19.07 26.05 13.80
CA THR A 208 -18.13 26.22 14.93
C THR A 208 -17.43 24.89 15.19
N VAL A 209 -16.10 24.88 15.16
CA VAL A 209 -15.30 23.66 15.41
C VAL A 209 -14.74 23.70 16.82
N MET A 210 -14.95 22.64 17.59
CA MET A 210 -14.36 22.49 18.92
C MET A 210 -13.84 21.06 19.09
N LEU A 211 -12.58 20.90 19.50
CA LEU A 211 -11.99 19.56 19.64
C LEU A 211 -12.60 18.80 20.83
N GLY A 212 -13.00 19.50 21.89
CA GLY A 212 -13.49 18.92 23.14
C GLY A 212 -12.36 18.27 23.95
N VAL A 213 -11.64 17.33 23.33
CA VAL A 213 -10.46 16.65 23.90
C VAL A 213 -9.25 16.77 22.95
N PRO A 214 -8.01 16.65 23.45
CA PRO A 214 -6.80 16.85 22.63
C PRO A 214 -6.63 15.83 21.50
N THR A 215 -6.97 14.56 21.71
CA THR A 215 -6.81 13.47 20.71
C THR A 215 -7.88 12.39 20.89
N VAL A 216 -8.02 11.51 19.89
CA VAL A 216 -8.89 10.32 19.98
C VAL A 216 -8.46 9.30 21.05
N LEU A 217 -7.23 9.40 21.55
CA LEU A 217 -6.69 8.54 22.62
C LEU A 217 -6.74 9.23 23.98
N SER A 218 -7.31 10.44 24.06
CA SER A 218 -7.39 11.18 25.30
C SER A 218 -8.26 10.43 26.32
N ALA A 219 -7.73 10.25 27.53
CA ALA A 219 -8.49 9.78 28.69
C ALA A 219 -9.09 10.95 29.51
N ASP A 220 -8.96 12.18 29.02
CA ASP A 220 -9.49 13.37 29.67
C ASP A 220 -11.02 13.35 29.64
N THR A 221 -11.63 13.24 30.82
CA THR A 221 -13.08 13.32 31.04
C THR A 221 -13.50 14.68 31.61
N SER A 222 -12.58 15.63 31.78
CA SER A 222 -12.84 16.92 32.42
C SER A 222 -13.37 17.96 31.41
N GLY A 223 -14.59 17.75 30.89
CA GLY A 223 -15.18 18.69 29.92
C GLY A 223 -16.51 18.31 29.28
N VAL A 224 -17.22 17.32 29.81
CA VAL A 224 -18.62 16.98 29.47
C VAL A 224 -19.48 17.11 30.70
#